data_AF-A0A950VMI8-F1
#
_entry.id   AF-A0A950VMI8-F1
#
_cell.length_a   1.000
_cell.length_b   1.000
_cell.length_c   1.000
_cell.angle_alpha   90.00
_cell.angle_beta   90.00
_cell.angle_gamma   90.00
#
_symmetry.space_group_name_H-M   'P 1'
#
loop_
_entity.id
_entity.type
_entity.pdbx_description
1 polymer ?
#
loop_
_entity_poly.entity_id
_entity_poly.type
_entity_poly.pdbx_seq_one_letter_code
_entity_poly.pdbx_strand_id
1 'polypeptide(L)'
;MSVAAPPATATRPSGGLPYTESQPQRVARRSSPDWLPVIGWFVDDGVRHSRINVVPLGNTINPHERFAVTLKFFRGAADPIHTFISEPFAGDQIFRYESTDLLAARDLPSFEGLVEITARSLDEPPSAFPWIDSWLEFYADDSTLSGSVPGFVFKGGTTKRVMSGKWQHWPGIAANAEYASSILLLNYHPRPTELRLDLFAPSGKMLHSAALSIDTRLPRTFDLEECVPGARMLLEPEGGFGSLRIWSAYKLPGFILMRNRRTGVVSSFDHTVPFAGPPID
;
A
#
# COMPACT_ATOMS: atom_id res chain seq x y z
N MET A 1 -28.54 51.48 -39.25
CA MET A 1 -27.78 51.63 -40.52
C MET A 1 -26.37 51.15 -40.24
N SER A 2 -26.03 49.92 -40.63
CA SER A 2 -25.25 49.52 -41.83
C SER A 2 -23.75 49.86 -41.74
N VAL A 3 -22.92 48.90 -41.31
CA VAL A 3 -21.92 48.09 -42.07
C VAL A 3 -20.71 48.88 -42.62
N ALA A 4 -19.51 48.50 -42.18
CA ALA A 4 -18.37 48.18 -43.07
C ALA A 4 -17.18 47.55 -42.29
N ALA A 5 -16.77 46.37 -42.72
CA ALA A 5 -15.36 45.92 -42.78
C ALA A 5 -15.00 45.81 -44.28
N PRO A 6 -13.74 45.58 -44.76
CA PRO A 6 -12.42 45.42 -44.14
C PRO A 6 -11.34 46.31 -44.89
N PRO A 7 -10.01 46.03 -44.93
CA PRO A 7 -9.50 44.94 -45.78
C PRO A 7 -8.36 44.10 -45.16
N ALA A 8 -8.18 42.92 -45.74
CA ALA A 8 -7.06 42.00 -45.54
C ALA A 8 -5.99 42.14 -46.64
N THR A 9 -4.83 41.49 -46.40
CA THR A 9 -3.66 41.21 -47.27
C THR A 9 -2.63 42.35 -47.40
N ALA A 10 -1.32 42.14 -47.28
CA ALA A 10 -0.51 41.07 -47.86
C ALA A 10 0.74 40.63 -47.04
N THR A 11 1.32 39.53 -47.51
CA THR A 11 2.29 38.55 -46.99
C THR A 11 3.80 38.88 -47.08
N ARG A 12 4.56 38.46 -46.03
CA ARG A 12 5.91 37.79 -45.92
C ARG A 12 7.18 38.35 -46.62
N PRO A 13 8.39 38.22 -46.00
CA PRO A 13 9.20 36.96 -45.99
C PRO A 13 9.82 36.60 -44.61
N SER A 14 9.63 35.39 -44.09
CA SER A 14 10.56 34.23 -44.14
C SER A 14 11.95 34.47 -43.52
N GLY A 15 12.07 34.10 -42.24
CA GLY A 15 13.33 33.93 -41.51
C GLY A 15 13.14 32.93 -40.38
N GLY A 16 12.63 31.73 -40.71
CA GLY A 16 12.52 30.64 -39.74
C GLY A 16 13.90 30.07 -39.46
N LEU A 17 14.41 30.27 -38.25
CA LEU A 17 15.56 29.52 -37.76
C LEU A 17 15.13 28.04 -37.64
N PRO A 18 15.88 27.09 -38.23
CA PRO A 18 15.57 25.68 -38.10
C PRO A 18 15.96 25.24 -36.70
N TYR A 19 15.01 25.25 -35.77
CA TYR A 19 15.18 24.60 -34.48
C TYR A 19 14.91 23.10 -34.64
N THR A 20 15.82 22.41 -35.32
CA THR A 20 15.99 20.97 -35.12
C THR A 20 16.75 20.76 -33.82
N GLU A 21 16.09 21.00 -32.69
CA GLU A 21 16.42 20.20 -31.51
C GLU A 21 15.96 18.79 -31.84
N SER A 22 16.91 17.99 -32.32
CA SER A 22 16.89 16.57 -32.04
C SER A 22 16.84 16.44 -30.53
N GLN A 23 15.63 16.38 -29.97
CA GLN A 23 15.46 15.88 -28.62
C GLN A 23 16.29 14.61 -28.57
N PRO A 24 17.23 14.46 -27.62
CA PRO A 24 17.92 13.20 -27.46
C PRO A 24 16.82 12.16 -27.34
N GLN A 25 16.71 11.27 -28.34
CA GLN A 25 15.83 10.11 -28.26
C GLN A 25 16.14 9.54 -26.89
N ARG A 26 15.15 9.60 -25.99
CA ARG A 26 15.24 8.92 -24.70
C ARG A 26 15.63 7.52 -25.11
N VAL A 27 16.87 7.13 -24.81
CA VAL A 27 17.34 5.76 -24.98
C VAL A 27 16.22 4.93 -24.39
N ALA A 28 15.57 4.11 -25.22
CA ALA A 28 14.51 3.25 -24.76
C ALA A 28 15.11 2.48 -23.61
N ARG A 29 14.71 2.82 -22.37
CA ARG A 29 15.13 2.06 -21.20
C ARG A 29 14.68 0.66 -21.54
N ARG A 30 15.62 -0.28 -21.68
CA ARG A 30 15.28 -1.70 -21.68
C ARG A 30 14.34 -1.89 -20.52
N SER A 31 13.06 -2.14 -20.82
CA SER A 31 12.05 -2.35 -19.80
C SER A 31 12.54 -3.55 -19.00
N SER A 32 12.67 -3.37 -17.68
CA SER A 32 12.95 -4.48 -16.79
C SER A 32 11.85 -5.51 -17.00
N PRO A 33 12.16 -6.81 -17.20
CA PRO A 33 11.13 -7.84 -17.28
C PRO A 33 10.36 -7.97 -15.95
N ASP A 34 10.92 -7.41 -14.87
CA ASP A 34 10.30 -7.34 -13.55
C ASP A 34 9.38 -6.13 -13.44
N TRP A 35 8.15 -6.41 -13.01
CA TRP A 35 7.24 -5.40 -12.48
C TRP A 35 7.75 -4.87 -11.13
N LEU A 36 7.28 -3.69 -10.73
CA LEU A 36 7.57 -3.10 -9.43
C LEU A 36 7.08 -4.01 -8.31
N PRO A 37 7.84 -4.10 -7.21
CA PRO A 37 7.47 -4.92 -6.08
C PRO A 37 6.20 -4.38 -5.40
N VAL A 38 5.38 -5.31 -4.94
CA VAL A 38 4.20 -5.05 -4.13
C VAL A 38 4.46 -5.56 -2.71
N ILE A 39 4.12 -4.75 -1.70
CA ILE A 39 4.31 -5.11 -0.29
C ILE A 39 2.97 -5.42 0.37
N GLY A 40 2.92 -6.48 1.17
CA GLY A 40 1.75 -6.86 1.96
C GLY A 40 2.10 -7.34 3.37
N TRP A 41 1.09 -7.35 4.24
CA TRP A 41 1.12 -8.04 5.53
C TRP A 41 0.87 -9.53 5.32
N PHE A 42 1.65 -10.39 5.95
CA PHE A 42 1.47 -11.83 5.85
C PHE A 42 1.49 -12.45 7.25
N VAL A 43 0.47 -13.24 7.55
CA VAL A 43 0.24 -13.85 8.86
C VAL A 43 -0.27 -15.29 8.74
N ASP A 44 0.26 -16.14 9.61
CA ASP A 44 -0.17 -17.51 9.92
C ASP A 44 0.20 -17.80 11.37
N ASP A 45 -0.76 -17.88 12.28
CA ASP A 45 -0.48 -18.19 13.69
C ASP A 45 -1.31 -19.35 14.23
N GLY A 46 -1.80 -20.20 13.33
CA GLY A 46 -2.71 -21.30 13.64
C GLY A 46 -4.15 -20.87 13.92
N VAL A 47 -4.44 -19.56 13.93
CA VAL A 47 -5.82 -19.03 14.00
C VAL A 47 -6.09 -18.12 12.81
N ARG A 48 -5.18 -17.19 12.53
CA ARG A 48 -5.22 -16.26 11.39
C ARG A 48 -4.37 -16.84 10.27
N HIS A 49 -4.84 -16.69 9.05
CA HIS A 49 -4.22 -17.24 7.85
C HIS A 49 -4.18 -16.19 6.73
N SER A 50 -3.16 -16.28 5.88
CA SER A 50 -3.00 -15.41 4.71
C SER A 50 -2.86 -16.22 3.43
N ARG A 51 -3.38 -15.68 2.34
CA ARG A 51 -3.19 -16.19 0.98
C ARG A 51 -2.78 -15.07 0.05
N ILE A 52 -1.75 -15.30 -0.76
CA ILE A 52 -1.34 -14.38 -1.81
C ILE A 52 -1.97 -14.81 -3.13
N ASN A 53 -2.57 -13.86 -3.83
CA ASN A 53 -3.07 -14.03 -5.19
C ASN A 53 -2.37 -13.03 -6.11
N VAL A 54 -1.84 -13.50 -7.25
CA VAL A 54 -1.25 -12.64 -8.29
C VAL A 54 -1.99 -12.89 -9.60
N VAL A 55 -2.46 -11.81 -10.24
CA VAL A 55 -3.29 -11.86 -11.45
C VAL A 55 -2.61 -11.04 -12.57
N PRO A 56 -1.82 -11.68 -13.45
CA PRO A 56 -1.12 -10.97 -14.52
C PRO A 56 -2.06 -10.34 -15.56
N LEU A 57 -3.18 -11.00 -15.87
CA LEU A 57 -4.11 -10.60 -16.94
C LEU A 57 -4.61 -9.16 -16.84
N GLY A 58 -4.69 -8.58 -15.63
CA GLY A 58 -5.08 -7.18 -15.45
C GLY A 58 -4.17 -6.19 -16.21
N ASN A 59 -2.94 -6.60 -16.53
CA ASN A 59 -1.89 -5.74 -17.08
C ASN A 59 -1.17 -6.33 -18.32
N THR A 60 -1.65 -7.46 -18.86
CA THR A 60 -1.21 -8.01 -20.16
C THR A 60 -2.38 -8.22 -21.11
N ILE A 61 -2.14 -8.06 -22.41
CA ILE A 61 -3.10 -8.36 -23.48
C ILE A 61 -2.97 -9.80 -24.00
N ASN A 62 -1.91 -10.52 -23.62
CA ASN A 62 -1.65 -11.89 -24.08
C ASN A 62 -1.95 -12.90 -22.95
N PRO A 63 -3.05 -13.68 -23.05
CA PRO A 63 -3.42 -14.65 -22.01
C PRO A 63 -2.39 -15.80 -21.87
N HIS A 64 -1.59 -16.06 -22.90
CA HIS A 64 -0.59 -17.13 -22.90
C HIS A 64 0.83 -16.67 -22.56
N GLU A 65 1.01 -15.38 -22.28
CA GLU A 65 2.28 -14.89 -21.77
C GLU A 65 2.64 -15.62 -20.47
N ARG A 66 3.90 -16.01 -20.33
CA ARG A 66 4.38 -16.78 -19.19
C ARG A 66 4.99 -15.86 -18.15
N PHE A 67 4.61 -16.10 -16.90
CA PHE A 67 5.03 -15.33 -15.74
C PHE A 67 5.72 -16.23 -14.72
N ALA A 68 6.63 -15.63 -13.96
CA ALA A 68 7.12 -16.20 -12.71
C ALA A 68 6.96 -15.16 -11.59
N VAL A 69 6.67 -15.63 -10.38
CA VAL A 69 6.53 -14.79 -9.20
C VAL A 69 7.65 -15.11 -8.22
N THR A 70 8.33 -14.07 -7.74
CA THR A 70 9.23 -14.15 -6.59
C THR A 70 8.54 -13.57 -5.37
N LEU A 71 8.48 -14.35 -4.29
CA LEU A 71 8.00 -13.90 -2.98
C LEU A 71 9.19 -13.84 -2.02
N LYS A 72 9.37 -12.71 -1.34
CA LYS A 72 10.37 -12.58 -0.27
C LYS A 72 9.68 -12.24 1.03
N PHE A 73 9.93 -13.04 2.06
CA PHE A 73 9.29 -12.89 3.37
C PHE A 73 10.26 -12.28 4.38
N PHE A 74 9.80 -11.30 5.13
CA PHE A 74 10.61 -10.55 6.10
C PHE A 74 10.00 -10.58 7.49
N ARG A 75 10.86 -10.78 8.50
CA ARG A 75 10.57 -10.58 9.92
C ARG A 75 11.81 -10.00 10.60
N GLY A 76 12.02 -8.68 10.47
CA GLY A 76 13.05 -7.97 11.23
C GLY A 76 14.45 -7.81 10.59
N ALA A 77 14.93 -8.71 9.73
CA ALA A 77 16.28 -8.61 9.15
C ALA A 77 16.36 -7.71 7.89
N ALA A 78 17.58 -7.34 7.49
CA ALA A 78 17.80 -6.69 6.19
C ALA A 78 17.52 -7.64 5.01
N ASP A 79 17.83 -8.93 5.17
CA ASP A 79 17.61 -10.00 4.19
C ASP A 79 16.31 -10.77 4.45
N PRO A 80 15.67 -11.32 3.42
CA PRO A 80 14.47 -12.14 3.60
C PRO A 80 14.78 -13.46 4.29
N ILE A 81 13.87 -13.90 5.18
CA ILE A 81 14.00 -15.17 5.91
C ILE A 81 13.61 -16.38 5.04
N HIS A 82 12.87 -16.12 3.96
CA HIS A 82 12.49 -17.09 2.94
C HIS A 82 12.29 -16.37 1.62
N THR A 83 12.75 -17.01 0.53
CA THR A 83 12.45 -16.60 -0.83
C THR A 83 11.85 -17.79 -1.56
N PHE A 84 10.68 -17.58 -2.15
CA PHE A 84 10.01 -18.54 -3.00
C PHE A 84 10.02 -18.02 -4.43
N ILE A 85 10.23 -18.91 -5.40
CA ILE A 85 10.13 -18.63 -6.83
C ILE A 85 9.12 -19.63 -7.40
N SER A 86 8.08 -19.14 -8.05
CA SER A 86 7.07 -19.99 -8.65
C SER A 86 7.61 -20.71 -9.88
N GLU A 87 7.04 -21.88 -10.17
CA GLU A 87 7.07 -22.40 -11.54
C GLU A 87 6.39 -21.40 -12.50
N PRO A 88 6.74 -21.41 -13.79
CA PRO A 88 6.06 -20.60 -14.80
C PRO A 88 4.56 -20.89 -14.87
N PHE A 89 3.76 -19.84 -14.98
CA PHE A 89 2.31 -19.94 -15.17
C PHE A 89 1.84 -18.96 -16.24
N ALA A 90 0.67 -19.22 -16.83
CA ALA A 90 0.15 -18.40 -17.93
C ALA A 90 -0.59 -17.16 -17.39
N GLY A 91 -0.68 -16.10 -18.21
CA GLY A 91 -1.29 -14.83 -17.82
C GLY A 91 -2.76 -14.90 -17.44
N ASP A 92 -3.51 -15.84 -18.01
CA ASP A 92 -4.91 -16.13 -17.68
C ASP A 92 -5.10 -16.96 -16.40
N GLN A 93 -4.00 -17.37 -15.75
CA GLN A 93 -4.02 -18.10 -14.49
C GLN A 93 -3.78 -17.17 -13.31
N ILE A 94 -4.36 -17.55 -12.16
CA ILE A 94 -4.09 -16.89 -10.88
C ILE A 94 -3.03 -17.71 -10.17
N PHE A 95 -1.87 -17.11 -9.94
CA PHE A 95 -0.89 -17.70 -9.04
C PHE A 95 -1.37 -17.53 -7.60
N ARG A 96 -1.33 -18.64 -6.83
CA ARG A 96 -1.73 -18.70 -5.43
C ARG A 96 -0.59 -19.26 -4.59
N TYR A 97 -0.35 -18.62 -3.44
CA TYR A 97 0.58 -19.10 -2.42
C TYR A 97 -0.11 -19.05 -1.07
N GLU A 98 -0.23 -20.20 -0.42
CA GLU A 98 -0.87 -20.33 0.88
C GLU A 98 0.18 -20.13 1.98
N SER A 99 -0.25 -19.61 3.12
CA SER A 99 0.64 -19.42 4.27
C SER A 99 1.25 -20.71 4.81
N THR A 100 0.50 -21.81 4.76
CA THR A 100 0.98 -23.15 5.12
C THR A 100 2.19 -23.59 4.29
N ASP A 101 2.33 -23.12 3.04
CA ASP A 101 3.50 -23.40 2.20
C ASP A 101 4.78 -22.81 2.80
N LEU A 102 4.70 -21.60 3.35
CA LEU A 102 5.84 -20.94 4.02
C LEU A 102 6.22 -21.67 5.31
N LEU A 103 5.20 -22.00 6.13
CA LEU A 103 5.43 -22.68 7.40
C LEU A 103 6.09 -24.05 7.18
N ALA A 104 5.59 -24.84 6.22
CA ALA A 104 6.17 -26.13 5.86
C ALA A 104 7.60 -26.00 5.31
N ALA A 105 7.86 -25.02 4.43
CA ALA A 105 9.18 -24.83 3.82
C ALA A 105 10.26 -24.37 4.82
N ARG A 106 9.87 -23.79 5.96
CA ARG A 106 10.80 -23.24 6.97
C ARG A 106 10.74 -23.94 8.32
N ASP A 107 9.91 -24.98 8.46
CA ASP A 107 9.64 -25.66 9.73
C ASP A 107 9.31 -24.65 10.84
N LEU A 108 8.41 -23.70 10.51
CA LEU A 108 7.99 -22.64 11.42
C LEU A 108 6.62 -23.00 12.02
N PRO A 109 6.43 -22.83 13.34
CA PRO A 109 5.13 -23.02 13.97
C PRO A 109 4.16 -21.87 13.66
N SER A 110 4.68 -20.68 13.33
CA SER A 110 3.91 -19.50 12.99
C SER A 110 4.73 -18.44 12.25
N PHE A 111 4.03 -17.58 11.53
CA PHE A 111 4.56 -16.41 10.89
C PHE A 111 3.70 -15.16 11.01
N GLU A 112 4.33 -14.05 11.37
CA GLU A 112 3.78 -12.72 11.12
C GLU A 112 4.91 -11.82 10.61
N GLY A 113 4.67 -11.10 9.53
CA GLY A 113 5.72 -10.36 8.84
C GLY A 113 5.25 -9.64 7.58
N LEU A 114 6.22 -9.28 6.75
CA LEU A 114 5.97 -8.64 5.45
C LEU A 114 6.27 -9.63 4.32
N VAL A 115 5.54 -9.51 3.22
CA VAL A 115 5.89 -10.14 1.94
C VAL A 115 6.13 -9.08 0.88
N GLU A 116 7.21 -9.24 0.12
CA GLU A 116 7.48 -8.53 -1.13
C GLU A 116 7.19 -9.47 -2.30
N ILE A 117 6.26 -9.06 -3.16
CA ILE A 117 5.76 -9.81 -4.30
C ILE A 117 6.30 -9.15 -5.56
N THR A 118 7.07 -9.88 -6.36
CA THR A 118 7.60 -9.40 -7.64
C THR A 118 7.20 -10.38 -8.73
N ALA A 119 6.43 -9.91 -9.70
CA ALA A 119 6.13 -10.67 -10.90
C ALA A 119 7.14 -10.33 -12.01
N ARG A 120 7.49 -11.33 -12.81
CA ARG A 120 8.38 -11.25 -13.96
C ARG A 120 7.69 -11.86 -15.17
N SER A 121 7.81 -11.22 -16.33
CA SER A 121 7.47 -11.86 -17.60
C SER A 121 8.67 -12.62 -18.13
N LEU A 122 8.42 -13.81 -18.66
CA LEU A 122 9.43 -14.69 -19.23
C LEU A 122 9.53 -14.56 -20.75
N ASP A 123 8.57 -13.90 -21.38
CA ASP A 123 8.47 -13.82 -22.85
C ASP A 123 8.75 -12.39 -23.35
N GLU A 124 8.09 -11.38 -22.78
CA GLU A 124 8.21 -9.99 -23.22
C GLU A 124 8.29 -9.02 -22.02
N PRO A 125 9.02 -7.91 -22.11
CA PRO A 125 9.07 -6.99 -21.00
C PRO A 125 7.72 -6.24 -20.83
N PRO A 126 7.36 -5.82 -19.61
CA PRO A 126 6.11 -5.11 -19.29
C PRO A 126 5.81 -3.94 -20.23
N SER A 127 4.59 -3.90 -20.79
CA SER A 127 4.22 -2.95 -21.85
C SER A 127 3.30 -1.79 -21.40
N ALA A 128 2.48 -1.97 -20.36
CA ALA A 128 1.40 -1.02 -20.04
C ALA A 128 1.48 -0.42 -18.62
N PHE A 129 1.70 -1.25 -17.59
CA PHE A 129 1.74 -0.81 -16.19
C PHE A 129 2.99 -1.31 -15.48
N PRO A 130 3.56 -0.53 -14.55
CA PRO A 130 4.77 -0.93 -13.87
C PRO A 130 4.48 -1.84 -12.66
N TRP A 131 3.27 -2.32 -12.40
CA TRP A 131 3.00 -3.42 -11.46
C TRP A 131 1.98 -4.43 -12.02
N ILE A 132 1.94 -5.63 -11.43
CA ILE A 132 0.85 -6.61 -11.62
C ILE A 132 -0.07 -6.57 -10.40
N ASP A 133 -1.38 -6.74 -10.63
CA ASP A 133 -2.37 -6.77 -9.56
C ASP A 133 -2.13 -7.99 -8.66
N SER A 134 -2.01 -7.71 -7.37
CA SER A 134 -1.86 -8.73 -6.34
C SER A 134 -2.72 -8.37 -5.13
N TRP A 135 -3.30 -9.41 -4.53
CA TRP A 135 -4.25 -9.32 -3.43
C TRP A 135 -3.80 -10.27 -2.34
N LEU A 136 -3.84 -9.79 -1.10
CA LEU A 136 -3.66 -10.61 0.08
C LEU A 136 -5.03 -10.83 0.70
N GLU A 137 -5.40 -12.10 0.79
CA GLU A 137 -6.62 -12.52 1.46
C GLU A 137 -6.26 -12.99 2.87
N PHE A 138 -7.10 -12.60 3.82
CA PHE A 138 -6.96 -12.91 5.23
C PHE A 138 -8.22 -13.58 5.71
N TYR A 139 -8.08 -14.63 6.49
CA TYR A 139 -9.19 -15.28 7.18
C TYR A 139 -8.73 -15.81 8.53
N ALA A 140 -9.65 -15.99 9.47
CA ALA A 140 -9.38 -16.67 10.72
C ALA A 140 -10.39 -17.81 10.96
N ASP A 141 -9.93 -18.88 11.59
CA ASP A 141 -10.75 -20.07 11.86
C ASP A 141 -11.94 -19.76 12.79
N ASP A 142 -11.80 -18.75 13.64
CA ASP A 142 -12.85 -18.23 14.53
C ASP A 142 -13.74 -17.16 13.88
N SER A 143 -13.55 -16.89 12.58
CA SER A 143 -14.27 -15.86 11.80
C SER A 143 -14.07 -14.41 12.31
N THR A 144 -13.11 -14.15 13.19
CA THR A 144 -12.81 -12.78 13.66
C THR A 144 -12.16 -11.91 12.60
N LEU A 145 -11.55 -12.53 11.59
CA LEU A 145 -10.85 -11.91 10.48
C LEU A 145 -11.37 -12.49 9.15
N SER A 146 -11.76 -11.62 8.23
CA SER A 146 -12.02 -11.96 6.84
C SER A 146 -11.84 -10.72 5.99
N GLY A 147 -10.98 -10.76 4.98
CA GLY A 147 -10.75 -9.60 4.12
C GLY A 147 -9.89 -9.92 2.92
N SER A 148 -10.01 -9.09 1.88
CA SER A 148 -9.11 -9.09 0.72
C SER A 148 -8.60 -7.67 0.52
N VAL A 149 -7.28 -7.55 0.42
CA VAL A 149 -6.60 -6.26 0.39
C VAL A 149 -5.61 -6.26 -0.77
N PRO A 150 -5.66 -5.28 -1.68
CA PRO A 150 -4.63 -5.17 -2.69
C PRO A 150 -3.29 -4.86 -2.04
N GLY A 151 -2.23 -5.47 -2.55
CA GLY A 151 -0.90 -5.15 -2.06
C GLY A 151 -0.49 -3.72 -2.42
N PHE A 152 0.42 -3.15 -1.64
CA PHE A 152 0.89 -1.78 -1.84
C PHE A 152 2.02 -1.73 -2.87
N VAL A 153 1.76 -1.13 -4.03
CA VAL A 153 2.78 -0.95 -5.07
C VAL A 153 3.86 0.00 -4.57
N PHE A 154 5.07 -0.54 -4.46
CA PHE A 154 6.22 0.24 -4.08
C PHE A 154 7.02 0.64 -5.31
N LYS A 155 6.87 1.90 -5.74
CA LYS A 155 7.76 2.52 -6.73
C LYS A 155 9.14 2.69 -6.09
N GLY A 156 9.97 1.65 -6.18
CA GLY A 156 11.39 1.76 -5.86
C GLY A 156 11.97 3.00 -6.55
N GLY A 157 12.40 4.00 -5.76
CA GLY A 157 13.10 5.17 -6.28
C GLY A 157 12.25 6.38 -6.67
N THR A 158 11.73 7.09 -5.66
CA THR A 158 12.08 8.53 -5.53
C THR A 158 12.56 8.77 -4.11
N THR A 159 13.85 8.46 -3.89
CA THR A 159 14.59 8.39 -2.62
C THR A 159 14.49 9.61 -1.71
N LYS A 160 14.05 10.79 -2.19
CA LYS A 160 13.90 11.97 -1.34
C LYS A 160 12.54 12.11 -0.64
N ARG A 161 11.43 11.75 -1.30
CA ARG A 161 10.07 11.98 -0.76
C ARG A 161 9.54 10.83 0.10
N VAL A 162 10.07 9.63 -0.11
CA VAL A 162 9.73 8.45 0.70
C VAL A 162 10.49 8.48 2.04
N MET A 163 11.69 9.06 2.03
CA MET A 163 12.60 9.16 3.17
C MET A 163 12.38 10.42 4.03
N SER A 164 11.37 11.23 3.71
CA SER A 164 10.98 12.41 4.47
C SER A 164 9.72 12.15 5.28
N GLY A 165 9.59 12.81 6.42
CA GLY A 165 8.40 12.70 7.26
C GLY A 165 7.11 12.96 6.48
N LYS A 166 6.07 12.16 6.73
CA LYS A 166 4.80 12.18 6.01
C LYS A 166 3.63 12.16 6.97
N TRP A 167 2.67 13.03 6.72
CA TRP A 167 1.34 12.97 7.30
C TRP A 167 0.42 12.12 6.43
N GLN A 168 -0.32 11.22 7.06
CA GLN A 168 -1.38 10.41 6.45
C GLN A 168 -2.67 10.70 7.22
N HIS A 169 -3.78 10.91 6.51
CA HIS A 169 -5.08 11.22 7.11
C HIS A 169 -6.05 10.06 6.87
N TRP A 170 -6.74 9.65 7.93
CA TRP A 170 -7.70 8.55 7.95
C TRP A 170 -9.00 9.01 8.61
N PRO A 171 -10.04 9.32 7.82
CA PRO A 171 -11.36 9.62 8.37
C PRO A 171 -12.08 8.34 8.82
N GLY A 172 -13.10 8.47 9.67
CA GLY A 172 -13.99 7.36 10.02
C GLY A 172 -13.42 6.39 11.05
N ILE A 173 -12.47 6.83 11.87
CA ILE A 173 -11.93 6.02 12.97
C ILE A 173 -12.96 5.93 14.09
N ALA A 174 -13.18 4.73 14.63
CA ALA A 174 -14.20 4.47 15.64
C ALA A 174 -13.57 4.20 17.01
N ALA A 175 -14.06 4.87 18.05
CA ALA A 175 -13.78 4.53 19.44
C ALA A 175 -15.03 4.81 20.28
N ASN A 176 -15.81 3.77 20.56
CA ASN A 176 -17.05 3.85 21.33
C ASN A 176 -17.37 2.50 22.00
N ALA A 177 -18.55 2.40 22.61
CA ALA A 177 -19.00 1.17 23.27
C ALA A 177 -19.12 -0.05 22.33
N GLU A 178 -19.43 0.18 21.05
CA GLU A 178 -19.71 -0.87 20.07
C GLU A 178 -18.49 -1.22 19.21
N TYR A 179 -17.64 -0.23 18.90
CA TYR A 179 -16.52 -0.36 17.98
C TYR A 179 -15.21 0.13 18.57
N ALA A 180 -14.13 -0.56 18.19
CA ALA A 180 -12.75 -0.18 18.47
C ALA A 180 -11.97 -0.16 17.16
N SER A 181 -11.06 0.81 16.99
CA SER A 181 -10.13 0.84 15.88
C SER A 181 -8.72 0.44 16.29
N SER A 182 -8.03 -0.28 15.42
CA SER A 182 -6.60 -0.53 15.48
C SER A 182 -5.96 -0.11 14.16
N ILE A 183 -4.69 0.29 14.20
CA ILE A 183 -3.92 0.74 13.05
C ILE A 183 -2.81 -0.27 12.76
N LEU A 184 -2.89 -0.98 11.63
CA LEU A 184 -1.80 -1.82 11.14
C LEU A 184 -0.92 -1.01 10.20
N LEU A 185 0.36 -0.88 10.51
CA LEU A 185 1.34 -0.18 9.68
C LEU A 185 2.46 -1.13 9.26
N LEU A 186 2.90 -1.02 8.01
CA LEU A 186 3.93 -1.87 7.42
C LEU A 186 5.25 -1.11 7.27
N ASN A 187 6.22 -1.38 8.14
CA ASN A 187 7.56 -0.82 7.99
C ASN A 187 8.41 -1.67 7.06
N TYR A 188 8.37 -1.40 5.76
CA TYR A 188 9.24 -2.05 4.78
C TYR A 188 10.64 -1.42 4.70
N HIS A 189 10.96 -0.40 5.50
CA HIS A 189 12.27 0.23 5.48
C HIS A 189 13.30 -0.63 6.21
N PRO A 190 14.58 -0.61 5.81
CA PRO A 190 15.68 -1.32 6.47
C PRO A 190 16.14 -0.62 7.77
N ARG A 191 15.23 0.09 8.45
CA ARG A 191 15.47 0.86 9.66
C ARG A 191 14.19 1.00 10.47
N PRO A 192 14.27 1.22 11.79
CA PRO A 192 13.10 1.57 12.57
C PRO A 192 12.44 2.86 12.06
N THR A 193 11.11 2.93 12.15
CA THR A 193 10.34 4.12 11.78
C THR A 193 9.60 4.65 13.00
N GLU A 194 9.92 5.88 13.38
CA GLU A 194 9.17 6.62 14.40
C GLU A 194 7.87 7.18 13.83
N LEU A 195 6.84 7.22 14.68
CA LEU A 195 5.53 7.77 14.31
C LEU A 195 4.79 8.37 15.51
N ARG A 196 3.80 9.20 15.20
CA ARG A 196 2.87 9.83 16.15
C ARG A 196 1.46 9.82 15.57
N LEU A 197 0.48 9.62 16.43
CA LEU A 197 -0.94 9.63 16.10
C LEU A 197 -1.59 10.87 16.72
N ASP A 198 -2.33 11.62 15.91
CA ASP A 198 -3.15 12.73 16.35
C ASP A 198 -4.61 12.39 16.02
N LEU A 199 -5.47 12.25 17.04
CA LEU A 199 -6.88 11.91 16.92
C LEU A 199 -7.74 13.15 17.06
N PHE A 200 -8.66 13.36 16.13
CA PHE A 200 -9.55 14.52 16.07
C PHE A 200 -11.01 14.09 16.22
N ALA A 201 -11.73 14.73 17.12
CA ALA A 201 -13.18 14.69 17.20
C ALA A 201 -13.81 15.62 16.15
N PRO A 202 -15.08 15.42 15.75
CA PRO A 202 -15.81 16.33 14.89
C PRO A 202 -15.80 17.80 15.36
N SER A 203 -15.78 18.03 16.68
CA SER A 203 -15.68 19.37 17.29
C SER A 203 -14.33 20.06 17.11
N GLY A 204 -13.32 19.37 16.57
CA GLY A 204 -11.95 19.87 16.44
C GLY A 204 -11.08 19.65 17.68
N LYS A 205 -11.63 19.11 18.78
CA LYS A 205 -10.83 18.65 19.92
C LYS A 205 -9.88 17.54 19.48
N MET A 206 -8.70 17.52 20.08
CA MET A 206 -7.62 16.63 19.66
C MET A 206 -6.94 15.96 20.85
N LEU A 207 -6.52 14.71 20.64
CA LEU A 207 -5.61 13.96 21.50
C LEU A 207 -4.40 13.48 20.70
N HIS A 208 -3.28 13.26 21.38
CA HIS A 208 -2.03 12.82 20.77
C HIS A 208 -1.54 11.53 21.44
N SER A 209 -0.89 10.68 20.66
CA SER A 209 -0.13 9.56 21.21
C SER A 209 1.20 10.03 21.81
N ALA A 210 1.78 9.19 22.66
CA ALA A 210 3.22 9.20 22.89
C ALA A 210 3.98 8.87 21.58
N ALA A 211 5.31 9.00 21.60
CA ALA A 211 6.14 8.54 20.49
C ALA A 211 6.03 7.02 20.34
N LEU A 212 5.78 6.57 19.12
CA LEU A 212 5.65 5.16 18.76
C LEU A 212 6.76 4.80 17.76
N SER A 213 7.08 3.50 17.69
CA SER A 213 8.06 2.99 16.73
C SER A 213 7.61 1.67 16.13
N ILE A 214 8.06 1.41 14.90
CA ILE A 214 7.98 0.10 14.27
C ILE A 214 9.40 -0.29 13.91
N ASP A 215 9.81 -1.47 14.35
CA ASP A 215 11.11 -2.02 14.02
C ASP A 215 11.25 -2.25 12.50
N THR A 216 12.50 -2.41 12.08
CA THR A 216 12.88 -2.65 10.69
C THR A 216 12.11 -3.82 10.07
N ARG A 217 11.60 -3.68 8.85
CA ARG A 217 11.03 -4.79 8.05
C ARG A 217 9.97 -5.60 8.81
N LEU A 218 9.11 -4.91 9.58
CA LEU A 218 8.06 -5.52 10.38
C LEU A 218 6.71 -4.81 10.20
N PRO A 219 5.60 -5.57 10.25
CA PRO A 219 4.29 -5.00 10.51
C PRO A 219 4.16 -4.66 12.00
N ARG A 220 3.29 -3.71 12.34
CA ARG A 220 2.85 -3.50 13.73
C ARG A 220 1.42 -3.00 13.76
N THR A 221 0.63 -3.61 14.65
CA THR A 221 -0.73 -3.17 14.98
C THR A 221 -0.71 -2.34 16.25
N PHE A 222 -1.38 -1.20 16.22
CA PHE A 222 -1.55 -0.29 17.35
C PHE A 222 -3.03 -0.24 17.72
N ASP A 223 -3.40 -0.64 18.93
CA ASP A 223 -4.74 -0.35 19.45
C ASP A 223 -4.86 1.16 19.72
N LEU A 224 -5.94 1.77 19.22
CA LEU A 224 -6.11 3.22 19.29
C LEU A 224 -6.24 3.72 20.73
N GLU A 225 -6.98 3.02 21.59
CA GLU A 225 -7.24 3.47 22.95
C GLU A 225 -6.02 3.27 23.86
N GLU A 226 -5.18 2.29 23.54
CA GLU A 226 -3.87 2.12 24.18
C GLU A 226 -2.88 3.21 23.76
N CYS A 227 -2.82 3.53 22.47
CA CYS A 227 -1.83 4.46 21.93
C CYS A 227 -2.25 5.94 22.09
N VAL A 228 -3.54 6.22 22.13
CA VAL A 228 -4.13 7.55 22.35
C VAL A 228 -5.07 7.46 23.57
N PRO A 229 -4.53 7.51 24.80
CA PRO A 229 -5.34 7.40 26.01
C PRO A 229 -6.47 8.43 26.04
N GLY A 230 -7.69 7.97 26.29
CA GLY A 230 -8.89 8.81 26.27
C GLY A 230 -9.57 8.97 24.91
N ALA A 231 -9.10 8.27 23.86
CA ALA A 231 -9.74 8.28 22.53
C ALA A 231 -11.26 8.05 22.59
N ARG A 232 -11.71 7.05 23.36
CA ARG A 232 -13.14 6.79 23.54
C ARG A 232 -13.86 7.95 24.23
N MET A 233 -13.30 8.50 25.31
CA MET A 233 -13.91 9.65 26.01
C MET A 233 -14.01 10.90 25.12
N LEU A 234 -13.06 11.04 24.18
CA LEU A 234 -13.07 12.11 23.19
C LEU A 234 -14.18 11.90 22.15
N LEU A 235 -14.31 10.69 21.58
CA LEU A 235 -15.18 10.45 20.43
C LEU A 235 -16.61 10.06 20.80
N GLU A 236 -16.82 9.30 21.87
CA GLU A 236 -18.14 8.75 22.25
C GLU A 236 -19.24 9.82 22.40
N PRO A 237 -18.99 11.01 23.01
CA PRO A 237 -19.99 12.07 23.09
C PRO A 237 -20.40 12.67 21.74
N GLU A 238 -19.59 12.46 20.71
CA GLU A 238 -19.74 13.06 19.37
C GLU A 238 -20.10 11.99 18.32
N GLY A 239 -20.78 10.92 18.75
CA GLY A 239 -21.23 9.83 17.89
C GLY A 239 -20.22 8.70 17.73
N GLY A 240 -19.05 8.77 18.39
CA GLY A 240 -18.09 7.67 18.46
C GLY A 240 -17.16 7.53 17.26
N PHE A 241 -17.13 8.52 16.36
CA PHE A 241 -16.29 8.54 15.16
C PHE A 241 -15.48 9.83 15.05
N GLY A 242 -14.27 9.72 14.52
CA GLY A 242 -13.34 10.83 14.34
C GLY A 242 -12.41 10.63 13.15
N SER A 243 -11.36 11.45 13.11
CA SER A 243 -10.30 11.35 12.11
C SER A 243 -8.93 11.17 12.77
N LEU A 244 -8.08 10.35 12.18
CA LEU A 244 -6.72 10.13 12.65
C LEU A 244 -5.71 10.69 11.66
N ARG A 245 -4.74 11.44 12.18
CA ARG A 245 -3.53 11.83 11.47
C ARG A 245 -2.36 11.01 11.97
N ILE A 246 -1.62 10.42 11.05
CA ILE A 246 -0.42 9.64 11.34
C ILE A 246 0.76 10.40 10.76
N TRP A 247 1.61 10.94 11.63
CA TRP A 247 2.95 11.34 11.22
C TRP A 247 3.87 10.14 11.32
N SER A 248 4.72 9.96 10.32
CA SER A 248 5.76 8.94 10.32
C SER A 248 7.02 9.51 9.71
N ALA A 249 8.19 9.14 10.24
CA ALA A 249 9.49 9.58 9.73
C ALA A 249 9.69 9.20 8.26
N TYR A 250 9.06 8.10 7.83
CA TYR A 250 9.06 7.60 6.46
C TYR A 250 7.65 7.16 6.07
N LYS A 251 7.31 7.20 4.77
CA LYS A 251 5.97 6.74 4.34
C LYS A 251 5.79 5.25 4.65
N LEU A 252 4.73 4.92 5.39
CA LEU A 252 4.31 3.57 5.75
C LEU A 252 2.95 3.24 5.11
N PRO A 253 2.81 2.14 4.36
CA PRO A 253 1.52 1.53 4.07
C PRO A 253 0.80 1.22 5.38
N GLY A 254 -0.53 1.40 5.39
CA GLY A 254 -1.32 1.19 6.58
C GLY A 254 -2.75 0.78 6.28
N PHE A 255 -3.37 0.13 7.26
CA PHE A 255 -4.75 -0.30 7.25
C PHE A 255 -5.40 0.09 8.58
N ILE A 256 -6.67 0.47 8.51
CA ILE A 256 -7.49 0.67 9.71
C ILE A 256 -8.37 -0.55 9.89
N LEU A 257 -8.19 -1.21 11.02
CA LEU A 257 -8.98 -2.36 11.44
C LEU A 257 -10.07 -1.86 12.38
N MET A 258 -11.32 -2.02 11.99
CA MET A 258 -12.46 -1.67 12.85
C MET A 258 -13.11 -2.94 13.38
N ARG A 259 -12.99 -3.15 14.69
CA ARG A 259 -13.48 -4.32 15.41
C ARG A 259 -14.80 -4.02 16.09
N ASN A 260 -15.82 -4.85 15.85
CA ASN A 260 -17.02 -4.86 16.68
C ASN A 260 -16.68 -5.49 18.04
N ARG A 261 -16.86 -4.74 19.12
CA ARG A 261 -16.49 -5.16 20.48
C ARG A 261 -17.31 -6.34 20.99
N ARG A 262 -18.57 -6.47 20.53
CA ARG A 262 -19.48 -7.54 20.95
C ARG A 262 -19.17 -8.87 20.28
N THR A 263 -18.90 -8.85 18.98
CA THR A 263 -18.67 -10.09 18.20
C THR A 263 -17.20 -10.43 18.01
N GLY A 264 -16.29 -9.47 18.25
CA GLY A 264 -14.86 -9.62 17.96
C GLY A 264 -14.49 -9.50 16.48
N VAL A 265 -15.47 -9.43 15.58
CA VAL A 265 -15.26 -9.39 14.12
C VAL A 265 -14.65 -8.07 13.68
N VAL A 266 -13.61 -8.13 12.84
CA VAL A 266 -13.02 -6.98 12.15
C VAL A 266 -13.73 -6.76 10.82
N SER A 267 -14.42 -5.63 10.70
CA SER A 267 -15.36 -5.29 9.61
C SER A 267 -14.82 -4.31 8.57
N SER A 268 -13.63 -3.74 8.78
CA SER A 268 -12.96 -2.90 7.78
C SER A 268 -11.47 -3.26 7.71
N PHE A 269 -11.00 -3.45 6.48
CA PHE A 269 -9.59 -3.57 6.06
C PHE A 269 -9.38 -2.56 4.92
N ASP A 270 -9.73 -1.30 5.18
CA ASP A 270 -9.66 -0.29 4.14
C ASP A 270 -8.21 0.16 3.92
N HIS A 271 -7.81 0.16 2.65
CA HIS A 271 -6.55 0.69 2.15
C HIS A 271 -6.85 1.98 1.38
N THR A 272 -7.51 2.98 1.98
CA THR A 272 -7.62 4.25 1.25
C THR A 272 -6.22 4.76 0.98
N VAL A 273 -5.93 5.09 -0.28
CA VAL A 273 -4.72 5.84 -0.63
C VAL A 273 -4.74 7.07 0.29
N PRO A 274 -3.83 7.18 1.27
CA PRO A 274 -3.94 8.20 2.28
C PRO A 274 -3.89 9.55 1.57
N PHE A 275 -4.86 10.42 1.85
CA PHE A 275 -4.89 11.74 1.26
C PHE A 275 -3.62 12.48 1.69
N ALA A 276 -2.68 12.62 0.75
CA ALA A 276 -1.45 13.36 0.94
C ALA A 276 -1.74 14.84 0.70
N GLY A 277 -2.36 15.49 1.69
CA GLY A 277 -2.57 16.93 1.72
C GLY A 277 -1.42 17.68 2.42
N PRO A 278 -1.28 19.00 2.20
CA PRO A 278 -0.56 19.84 3.14
C PRO A 278 -1.18 19.70 4.55
N PRO A 279 -0.46 20.07 5.63
CA PRO A 279 -1.08 20.21 6.94
C PRO A 279 -2.37 21.03 6.81
N ILE A 280 -3.47 20.50 7.34
CA ILE A 280 -4.63 21.34 7.61
C ILE A 280 -4.22 22.11 8.87
N ASP A 281 -4.02 23.41 8.69
CA ASP A 281 -3.78 24.39 9.77
C ASP A 281 -5.08 24.66 10.53
#